data_AF-A0A7J4K4V4-F1
#
_entry.id   AF-A0A7J4K4V4-F1
#
_cell.length_a   1.000
_cell.length_b   1.000
_cell.length_c   1.000
_cell.angle_alpha   90.00
_cell.angle_beta   90.00
_cell.angle_gamma   90.00
#
_symmetry.space_group_name_H-M   'P 1'
#
loop_
_entity.id
_entity.type
_entity.pdbx_description
1 polymer ?
#
loop_
_entity_poly.entity_id
_entity_poly.type
_entity_poly.pdbx_seq_one_letter_code
_entity_poly.pdbx_strand_id
1 'polypeptide(L)'
;MFARRLKTERADAAAKSRSVVGGHFAEQLSPYLPGFPYKPTEAKFLGKPVDFIIFEGLDDKKVTGVVFLEVKSGGAGMNTNQRTLKYAVEAGNVRFDTYRVPTAVTKRGGG
;
A
#
# COMPACT_ATOMS: atom_id res chain seq x y z
N MET A 1 32.83 -21.80 -21.37
CA MET A 1 32.64 -20.43 -20.80
C MET A 1 31.18 -19.93 -20.91
N PHE A 2 30.52 -20.00 -22.08
CA PHE A 2 29.15 -19.50 -22.28
C PHE A 2 28.05 -20.17 -21.42
N ALA A 3 28.03 -21.50 -21.31
CA ALA A 3 27.02 -22.22 -20.52
C ALA A 3 27.04 -21.89 -19.02
N ARG A 4 28.22 -21.53 -18.47
CA ARG A 4 28.38 -21.14 -17.07
C ARG A 4 27.79 -19.75 -16.81
N ARG A 5 27.91 -18.83 -17.78
CA ARG A 5 27.33 -17.47 -17.75
C ARG A 5 25.80 -17.49 -17.77
N LEU A 6 25.21 -18.30 -18.64
CA LEU A 6 23.75 -18.47 -18.71
C LEU A 6 23.16 -19.05 -17.41
N LYS A 7 23.90 -19.95 -16.74
CA LYS A 7 23.46 -20.56 -15.48
C LYS A 7 23.49 -19.56 -14.32
N THR A 8 24.54 -18.72 -14.24
CA THR A 8 24.61 -17.63 -13.25
C THR A 8 23.56 -16.55 -13.50
N GLU A 9 23.37 -16.12 -14.75
CA GLU A 9 22.35 -15.11 -15.09
C GLU A 9 20.93 -15.58 -14.76
N ARG A 10 20.61 -16.87 -14.99
CA ARG A 10 19.32 -17.46 -14.60
C ARG A 10 19.14 -17.55 -13.08
N ALA A 11 20.18 -17.91 -12.35
CA ALA A 11 20.14 -17.97 -10.88
C ALA A 11 19.93 -16.57 -10.27
N ASP A 12 20.63 -15.56 -10.80
CA ASP A 12 20.51 -14.16 -10.37
C ASP A 12 19.14 -13.58 -10.67
N ALA A 13 18.60 -13.86 -11.87
CA ALA A 13 17.23 -13.44 -12.23
C ALA A 13 16.18 -14.08 -11.30
N ALA A 14 16.32 -15.36 -10.96
CA ALA A 14 15.43 -16.04 -10.04
C ALA A 14 15.56 -15.51 -8.61
N ALA A 15 16.77 -15.15 -8.16
CA ALA A 15 16.98 -14.54 -6.85
C ALA A 15 16.35 -13.15 -6.75
N LYS A 16 16.54 -12.29 -7.76
CA LYS A 16 15.90 -10.98 -7.86
C LYS A 16 14.37 -11.09 -7.91
N SER A 17 13.85 -12.04 -8.66
CA SER A 17 12.41 -12.29 -8.71
C SER A 17 11.86 -12.66 -7.33
N ARG A 18 12.52 -13.58 -6.60
CA ARG A 18 12.11 -13.94 -5.23
C ARG A 18 12.16 -12.78 -4.26
N SER A 19 13.19 -11.92 -4.32
CA SER A 19 13.27 -10.75 -3.45
C SER A 19 12.18 -9.71 -3.75
N VAL A 20 11.87 -9.50 -5.03
CA VAL A 20 10.81 -8.55 -5.44
C VAL A 20 9.43 -9.09 -5.05
N VAL A 21 9.16 -10.36 -5.34
CA VAL A 21 7.90 -11.01 -4.96
C VAL A 21 7.74 -11.01 -3.44
N GLY A 22 8.78 -11.41 -2.71
CA GLY A 22 8.78 -11.38 -1.24
C GLY A 22 8.54 -10.00 -0.66
N GLY A 23 9.15 -8.95 -1.24
CA GLY A 23 8.91 -7.56 -0.85
C GLY A 23 7.45 -7.14 -1.03
N HIS A 24 6.85 -7.49 -2.16
CA HIS A 24 5.45 -7.13 -2.43
C HIS A 24 4.45 -7.89 -1.54
N PHE A 25 4.72 -9.16 -1.24
CA PHE A 25 3.95 -9.91 -0.25
C PHE A 25 4.09 -9.32 1.16
N ALA A 26 5.30 -8.91 1.53
CA ALA A 26 5.55 -8.29 2.83
C ALA A 26 4.81 -6.95 2.96
N GLU A 27 4.70 -6.16 1.89
CA GLU A 27 3.90 -4.93 1.88
C GLU A 27 2.43 -5.22 2.17
N GLN A 28 1.81 -6.15 1.43
CA GLN A 28 0.38 -6.47 1.57
C GLN A 28 0.04 -7.16 2.90
N LEU A 29 0.92 -8.01 3.40
CA LEU A 29 0.72 -8.77 4.64
C LEU A 29 1.30 -8.06 5.87
N SER A 30 1.88 -6.87 5.69
CA SER A 30 2.49 -6.10 6.78
C SER A 30 1.61 -5.94 8.02
N PRO A 31 0.27 -5.80 7.94
CA PRO A 31 -0.54 -5.73 9.15
C PRO A 31 -0.44 -6.98 10.03
N TYR A 32 -0.10 -8.13 9.47
CA TYR A 32 0.01 -9.40 10.20
C TYR A 32 1.46 -9.77 10.54
N LEU A 33 2.43 -8.91 10.21
CA LEU A 33 3.83 -9.14 10.53
C LEU A 33 4.18 -8.62 11.94
N PRO A 34 5.16 -9.24 12.62
CA PRO A 34 5.62 -8.76 13.91
C PRO A 34 6.08 -7.30 13.87
N GLY A 35 5.64 -6.50 14.85
CA GLY A 35 6.06 -5.11 15.00
C GLY A 35 5.29 -4.10 14.13
N PHE A 36 4.23 -4.51 13.43
CA PHE A 36 3.34 -3.55 12.78
C PHE A 36 2.72 -2.60 13.83
N PRO A 37 2.84 -1.27 13.67
CA PRO A 37 2.55 -0.32 14.75
C PRO A 37 1.07 0.02 14.93
N TYR A 38 0.18 -0.54 14.10
CA TYR A 38 -1.26 -0.23 14.11
C TYR A 38 -2.11 -1.50 14.26
N LYS A 39 -3.40 -1.34 14.59
CA LYS A 39 -4.33 -2.46 14.58
C LYS A 39 -4.62 -2.92 13.15
N PRO A 40 -4.50 -4.22 12.83
CA PRO A 40 -4.74 -4.71 11.47
C PRO A 40 -6.19 -4.52 10.99
N THR A 41 -7.16 -4.52 11.91
CA THR A 41 -8.59 -4.27 11.66
C THR A 41 -8.88 -2.85 11.18
N GLU A 42 -8.06 -1.89 11.63
CA GLU A 42 -8.15 -0.46 11.34
C GLU A 42 -7.34 -0.06 10.09
N ALA A 43 -6.49 -0.95 9.58
CA ALA A 43 -5.68 -0.74 8.38
C ALA A 43 -6.43 -1.16 7.11
N LYS A 44 -6.54 -0.26 6.12
CA LYS A 44 -7.12 -0.53 4.80
C LYS A 44 -6.06 -0.42 3.72
N PHE A 45 -5.82 -1.52 3.02
CA PHE A 45 -4.88 -1.56 1.89
C PHE A 45 -5.42 -0.76 0.70
N LEU A 46 -4.54 0.01 0.06
CA LEU A 46 -4.79 0.83 -1.12
C LEU A 46 -3.80 0.50 -2.26
N GLY A 47 -2.50 0.34 -1.95
CA GLY A 47 -1.44 0.16 -2.96
C GLY A 47 -0.83 1.48 -3.44
N LYS A 48 -0.55 1.68 -4.73
CA LYS A 48 0.02 2.98 -5.18
C LYS A 48 -1.03 4.10 -5.12
N PRO A 49 -0.69 5.33 -4.66
CA PRO A 49 0.64 5.84 -4.30
C PRO A 49 1.08 5.63 -2.83
N VAL A 50 0.28 4.98 -1.99
CA VAL A 50 0.53 4.70 -0.57
C VAL A 50 -0.17 3.42 -0.11
N ASP A 51 0.56 2.50 0.50
CA ASP A 51 0.08 1.13 0.68
C ASP A 51 -1.16 1.00 1.55
N PHE A 52 -1.27 1.77 2.64
CA PHE A 52 -2.39 1.71 3.57
C PHE A 52 -2.92 3.08 3.98
N ILE A 53 -4.21 3.11 4.30
CA ILE A 53 -4.85 4.13 5.13
C ILE A 53 -5.23 3.48 6.46
N ILE A 54 -4.76 4.03 7.57
CA ILE A 54 -5.12 3.60 8.93
C ILE A 54 -6.17 4.55 9.47
N PHE A 55 -7.28 4.00 10.00
CA PHE A 55 -8.34 4.75 10.65
C PHE A 55 -8.30 4.48 12.16
N GLU A 56 -7.48 5.24 12.88
CA GLU A 56 -7.28 5.03 14.32
C GLU A 56 -8.61 5.19 15.08
N GLY A 57 -8.98 4.19 15.88
CA GLY A 57 -10.24 4.18 16.64
C GLY A 57 -11.47 3.75 15.82
N LEU A 58 -11.28 3.23 14.60
CA LEU A 58 -12.38 2.71 13.77
C LEU A 58 -13.13 1.56 14.46
N ASP A 59 -12.42 0.67 15.15
CA ASP A 59 -13.04 -0.46 15.86
C ASP A 59 -14.00 0.03 16.97
N ASP A 60 -13.67 1.17 17.57
CA ASP A 60 -14.46 1.83 18.62
C ASP A 60 -15.56 2.74 18.06
N LYS A 61 -15.79 2.71 16.74
CA LYS A 61 -16.73 3.56 15.99
C LYS A 61 -16.46 5.06 16.13
N LYS A 62 -15.24 5.44 16.50
CA LYS A 62 -14.82 6.83 16.69
C LYS A 62 -13.42 7.02 16.11
N VAL A 63 -13.37 7.46 14.85
CA VAL A 63 -12.10 7.75 14.19
C VAL A 63 -11.47 9.00 14.82
N THR A 64 -10.28 8.86 15.39
CA THR A 64 -9.51 9.96 16.00
C THR A 64 -8.34 10.43 15.15
N GLY A 65 -7.92 9.60 14.18
CA GLY A 65 -6.79 9.88 13.31
C GLY A 65 -6.88 9.13 11.99
N VAL A 66 -6.27 9.70 10.95
CA VAL A 66 -6.11 9.07 9.65
C VAL A 66 -4.63 9.10 9.29
N VAL A 67 -4.02 7.92 9.11
CA VAL A 67 -2.60 7.79 8.77
C VAL A 67 -2.44 7.24 7.36
N PHE A 68 -1.63 7.92 6.55
CA PHE A 68 -1.18 7.43 5.25
C PHE A 68 0.12 6.67 5.48
N LEU A 69 0.07 5.34 5.36
CA LEU A 69 1.20 4.46 5.67
C LEU A 69 1.74 3.82 4.39
N GLU A 70 3.01 4.13 4.10
CA GLU A 70 3.81 3.44 3.10
C GLU A 70 4.67 2.39 3.79
N VAL A 71 4.63 1.15 3.31
CA VAL A 71 5.41 0.04 3.84
C VAL A 71 6.66 -0.11 2.99
N LYS A 72 7.83 -0.13 3.63
CA LYS A 72 9.10 -0.36 2.95
C LYS A 72 9.66 -1.71 3.37
N SER A 73 10.04 -2.51 2.37
CA SER A 73 10.91 -3.67 2.58
C SER A 73 12.35 -3.30 2.22
N GLY A 74 13.31 -3.61 3.10
CA GLY A 74 14.74 -3.31 2.89
C GLY A 74 15.07 -1.81 2.84
N GLY A 75 16.11 -1.44 2.10
CA GLY A 75 16.63 -0.06 1.99
C GLY A 75 15.95 0.81 0.93
N ALA A 76 14.72 0.49 0.52
CA ALA A 76 14.04 1.21 -0.56
C ALA A 76 13.60 2.62 -0.12
N GLY A 77 14.10 3.65 -0.82
CA GLY A 77 13.70 5.04 -0.60
C GLY A 77 12.29 5.37 -1.10
N MET A 78 11.80 6.56 -0.76
CA MET A 78 10.55 7.09 -1.32
C MET A 78 10.71 7.38 -2.82
N ASN A 79 9.69 7.08 -3.62
CA ASN A 79 9.59 7.57 -4.99
C ASN A 79 8.99 8.98 -5.04
N THR A 80 8.91 9.58 -6.23
CA THR A 80 8.42 10.96 -6.40
C THR A 80 6.97 11.12 -5.98
N ASN A 81 6.09 10.16 -6.31
CA ASN A 81 4.68 10.22 -5.93
C ASN A 81 4.49 10.12 -4.41
N GLN A 82 5.29 9.29 -3.74
CA GLN A 82 5.29 9.16 -2.28
C GLN A 82 5.75 10.44 -1.60
N ARG A 83 6.79 11.09 -2.14
CA ARG A 83 7.25 12.39 -1.66
C ARG A 83 6.15 13.45 -1.80
N THR A 84 5.56 13.60 -2.98
CA THR A 84 4.53 14.63 -3.20
C THR A 84 3.30 14.39 -2.33
N LEU A 85 2.89 13.13 -2.13
CA LEU A 85 1.82 12.79 -1.20
C LEU A 85 2.18 13.16 0.25
N LYS A 86 3.38 12.78 0.73
CA LYS A 86 3.86 13.14 2.07
C LYS A 86 3.77 14.65 2.30
N TYR A 87 4.28 15.46 1.36
CA TYR A 87 4.20 16.91 1.46
C TYR A 87 2.75 17.43 1.48
N ALA A 88 1.85 16.85 0.68
CA ALA A 88 0.44 17.24 0.71
C ALA A 88 -0.21 16.96 2.07
N VAL A 89 0.06 15.80 2.67
CA VAL A 89 -0.43 15.44 4.00
C VAL A 89 0.16 16.35 5.08
N GLU A 90 1.48 16.56 5.08
CA GLU A 90 2.17 17.44 6.05
C GLU A 90 1.74 18.91 5.95
N ALA A 91 1.39 19.37 4.74
CA ALA A 91 0.84 20.70 4.52
C ALA A 91 -0.66 20.83 4.87
N GLY A 92 -1.31 19.76 5.34
CA GLY A 92 -2.74 19.77 5.66
C GLY A 92 -3.66 19.78 4.44
N ASN A 93 -3.15 19.48 3.24
CA ASN A 93 -3.93 19.42 1.99
C ASN A 93 -4.76 18.12 1.89
N VAL A 94 -5.43 17.73 2.98
CA VAL A 94 -6.28 16.55 3.09
C VAL A 94 -7.71 17.01 3.29
N ARG A 95 -8.64 16.48 2.50
CA ARG A 95 -10.06 16.88 2.50
C ARG A 95 -10.96 15.66 2.57
N PHE A 96 -12.11 15.83 3.20
CA PHE A 96 -13.20 14.86 3.20
C PHE A 96 -14.31 15.39 2.28
N ASP A 97 -14.52 14.72 1.16
CA ASP A 97 -15.53 15.08 0.16
C ASP A 97 -16.51 13.93 -0.04
N THR A 98 -17.77 14.26 -0.33
CA THR A 98 -18.81 13.26 -0.65
C THR A 98 -19.27 13.43 -2.08
N TYR A 99 -18.91 12.47 -2.95
CA TYR A 99 -19.49 12.37 -4.30
C TYR A 99 -20.65 11.38 -4.30
N ARG A 100 -21.82 11.82 -4.77
CA ARG A 100 -22.99 10.96 -4.92
C ARG A 100 -23.08 10.49 -6.36
N VAL A 101 -22.92 9.19 -6.56
CA VAL A 101 -23.08 8.56 -7.88
C VAL A 101 -24.51 8.79 -8.38
N PRO A 102 -24.72 9.24 -9.63
CA PRO A 102 -26.06 9.43 -10.17
C PRO A 102 -26.87 8.12 -10.14
N THR A 103 -28.14 8.22 -9.74
CA THR A 103 -29.03 7.06 -9.61
C THR A 103 -29.26 6.32 -10.93
N ALA A 104 -29.11 7.00 -12.07
CA ALA A 104 -29.17 6.40 -13.40
C ALA A 104 -28.04 5.39 -13.66
N VAL A 105 -26.89 5.54 -12.99
CA VAL A 105 -25.74 4.61 -13.09
C VAL A 105 -25.89 3.43 -12.12
N THR A 106 -26.64 3.60 -11.03
CA THR A 106 -26.80 2.57 -9.98
C THR A 106 -28.07 1.72 -10.13
N LYS A 107 -29.07 2.16 -10.92
CA LYS A 107 -30.20 1.30 -11.29
C LYS A 107 -29.71 0.24 -12.27
N ARG A 108 -29.44 -0.98 -11.76
CA ARG A 108 -29.51 -2.18 -12.62
C ARG A 108 -30.88 -2.19 -13.28
N GLY A 109 -30.91 -2.48 -14.59
CA GLY A 109 -32.15 -2.64 -15.35
C GLY A 109 -33.14 -3.52 -14.58
N GLY A 110 -34.40 -3.09 -14.60
CA GLY A 110 -35.49 -3.70 -13.84
C GLY A 110 -35.65 -5.20 -14.10
N GLY A 111 -36.17 -5.85 -13.07
CA GLY A 111 -36.57 -7.25 -12.97
C GLY A 111 -36.90 -7.52 -11.52
#